data_AF-A0A087U0Q7-F1
#
_entry.id   AF-A0A087U0Q7-F1
#
_cell.length_a   1.000
_cell.length_b   1.000
_cell.length_c   1.000
_cell.angle_alpha   90.00
_cell.angle_beta   90.00
_cell.angle_gamma   90.00
#
_symmetry.space_group_name_H-M   'P 1'
#
loop_
_entity.id
_entity.type
_entity.pdbx_description
1 polymer ?
#
loop_
_entity_poly.entity_id
_entity_poly.type
_entity_poly.pdbx_seq_one_letter_code
_entity_poly.pdbx_strand_id
1 'polypeptide(L)' 'MILSNSKYDSMLLDSGSYKSKMHLRIRNLKPEDYGPYTCVAKNSLGETEGTIK' A
#
# COMPACT_ATOMS: atom_id res chain seq x y z
N MET A 1 -5.65 -7.44 -0.85
CA MET A 1 -5.61 -6.04 -1.33
C MET A 1 -6.39 -5.19 -0.35
N ILE A 2 -5.75 -4.19 0.26
CA ILE A 2 -6.44 -3.27 1.18
C ILE A 2 -7.19 -2.24 0.32
N LEU A 3 -8.50 -2.14 0.51
CA LEU A 3 -9.36 -1.21 -0.21
C LEU A 3 -9.62 0.05 0.63
N SER A 4 -9.61 1.21 0.00
CA SER A 4 -9.88 2.47 0.68
C SER A 4 -11.30 2.49 1.25
N ASN A 5 -11.41 2.82 2.53
CA ASN A 5 -12.65 2.97 3.29
C ASN A 5 -12.46 3.94 4.46
N SER A 6 -13.40 3.97 5.42
CA SER A 6 -13.33 4.86 6.58
C SER A 6 -12.12 4.59 7.50
N LYS A 7 -11.57 3.38 7.49
CA LYS A 7 -10.42 2.95 8.30
C LYS A 7 -9.11 3.02 7.51
N TYR A 8 -9.08 2.45 6.31
CA TYR A 8 -7.90 2.36 5.46
C TYR A 8 -7.97 3.41 4.37
N ASP A 9 -6.95 4.24 4.27
CA ASP A 9 -6.83 5.28 3.27
C ASP A 9 -5.61 4.95 2.40
N SER A 10 -5.88 4.26 1.28
CA SER A 10 -4.85 3.86 0.33
C SER A 10 -4.79 4.85 -0.83
N MET A 11 -3.60 5.39 -1.09
CA MET A 11 -3.36 6.41 -2.11
C MET A 11 -2.18 6.00 -2.99
N LEU A 12 -2.33 6.19 -4.29
CA LEU A 12 -1.24 6.09 -5.25
C LEU A 12 -0.84 7.51 -5.67
N LEU A 13 0.43 7.85 -5.46
CA LEU A 13 1.02 9.13 -5.81
C LEU A 13 2.00 8.94 -6.96
N ASP A 14 1.63 9.43 -8.13
CA ASP A 14 2.52 9.40 -9.28
C ASP A 14 3.68 10.37 -9.07
N SER A 15 4.90 9.84 -9.11
CA SER A 15 6.17 10.55 -8.90
C SER A 15 6.95 10.72 -10.21
N GLY A 16 6.25 10.65 -11.35
CA GLY A 16 6.80 10.77 -12.71
C GLY A 16 6.27 9.68 -13.65
N SER A 17 6.77 9.64 -14.88
CA SER A 17 6.23 8.78 -15.95
C SER A 17 6.40 7.27 -15.74
N TYR A 18 7.31 6.84 -14.84
CA TYR A 18 7.60 5.43 -14.56
C TYR A 18 7.84 5.17 -13.06
N LYS A 19 7.36 6.06 -12.19
CA LYS A 19 7.54 5.94 -10.74
C LYS A 19 6.25 6.33 -10.05
N SER A 20 5.75 5.46 -9.19
CA SER A 20 4.63 5.76 -8.30
C SER A 20 5.00 5.39 -6.87
N LYS A 21 4.43 6.12 -5.91
CA LYS A 21 4.55 5.85 -4.48
C LYS A 21 3.19 5.44 -3.95
N MET A 22 3.11 4.30 -3.27
CA MET A 22 1.89 3.87 -2.61
C MET A 22 1.94 4.24 -1.13
N HIS A 23 0.94 4.97 -0.65
CA HIS A 23 0.77 5.31 0.75
C HIS A 23 -0.44 4.59 1.33
N LEU A 24 -0.28 3.96 2.48
CA LEU A 24 -1.36 3.39 3.27
C LEU A 24 -1.42 4.12 4.61
N ARG A 25 -2.53 4.80 4.86
CA ARG A 25 -2.82 5.41 6.16
C ARG A 25 -3.95 4.65 6.84
N ILE A 26 -3.71 4.23 8.08
CA ILE A 26 -4.69 3.50 8.91
C ILE A 26 -5.20 4.46 9.99
N ARG A 27 -6.52 4.66 10.03
CA ARG A 27 -7.20 5.51 11.02
C ARG A 27 -7.69 4.64 12.19
N ASN A 28 -7.67 5.19 13.40
CA ASN A 28 -8.09 4.49 14.63
C ASN A 28 -7.38 3.14 14.79
N LEU A 29 -6.05 3.18 14.83
CA LEU A 29 -5.19 1.99 14.90
C LEU A 29 -5.56 1.10 16.11
N LYS A 30 -5.74 -0.19 15.86
CA LYS A 30 -6.04 -1.21 16.88
C LYS A 30 -4.94 -2.26 16.95
N PRO A 31 -4.85 -3.05 18.03
CA PRO A 31 -3.92 -4.18 18.13
C PRO A 31 -4.00 -5.13 16.92
N GLU A 32 -5.20 -5.35 16.37
CA GLU A 32 -5.38 -6.20 15.18
C GLU A 32 -4.78 -5.63 13.88
N ASP A 33 -4.49 -4.32 13.83
CA ASP A 33 -3.87 -3.68 12.66
C ASP A 33 -2.34 -3.77 12.68
N TYR A 34 -1.74 -4.23 13.78
CA TYR A 34 -0.30 -4.46 13.80
C TYR A 34 0.02 -5.79 13.14
N GLY A 35 1.08 -5.81 12.34
CA GLY A 35 1.50 -6.99 11.61
C GLY A 35 2.22 -6.66 10.32
N PRO A 36 2.58 -7.68 9.54
CA PRO A 36 3.27 -7.48 8.29
C PRO A 36 2.35 -6.86 7.24
N TYR A 37 2.86 -5.86 6.53
CA TYR A 37 2.21 -5.25 5.38
C TYR A 37 3.04 -5.50 4.13
N THR A 38 2.44 -6.10 3.11
CA THR A 38 3.08 -6.34 1.81
C THR A 38 2.56 -5.33 0.78
N CYS A 39 3.47 -4.54 0.24
CA CYS A 39 3.24 -3.68 -0.92
C CYS A 39 3.59 -4.45 -2.19
N VAL A 40 2.71 -4.43 -3.18
CA VAL A 40 2.88 -5.15 -4.45
C VAL A 40 2.83 -4.15 -5.60
N ALA A 41 3.92 -4.05 -6.36
CA ALA A 41 4.02 -3.24 -7.57
C ALA A 41 3.93 -4.15 -8.80
N LYS A 42 2.98 -3.87 -9.69
CA LYS A 42 2.69 -4.71 -10.87
C LYS A 42 2.61 -3.88 -12.14
N ASN A 43 3.22 -4.37 -13.21
CA ASN A 43 3.08 -3.83 -14.57
C ASN A 43 3.01 -4.98 -15.59
N SER A 44 3.03 -4.68 -16.89
CA SER A 44 2.96 -5.69 -17.96
C SER A 44 4.19 -6.60 -18.05
N LEU A 45 5.33 -6.22 -17.46
CA LEU A 45 6.57 -6.99 -17.47
C LEU A 45 6.67 -7.96 -16.28
N GLY A 46 5.92 -7.70 -15.21
CA GLY A 46 5.93 -8.56 -14.03
C GLY A 46 5.43 -7.88 -12.76
N GLU A 47 5.86 -8.44 -11.62
CA GLU A 47 5.44 -8.07 -10.27
C GLU A 47 6.64 -8.07 -9.32
N THR A 48 6.62 -7.17 -8.35
CA THR A 48 7.62 -7.10 -7.27
C THR A 48 6.91 -6.77 -5.96
N GLU A 49 7.32 -7.42 -4.88
CA GLU A 49 6.75 -7.22 -3.55
C GLU A 49 7.79 -6.72 -2.53
N GLY A 50 7.31 -5.95 -1.56
CA GLY A 50 8.10 -5.51 -0.42
C GLY A 50 7.26 -5.60 0.86
N THR A 51 7.80 -6.26 1.88
CA THR A 51 7.11 -6.47 3.17
C THR A 51 7.75 -5.63 4.25
N ILE A 52 6.92 -4.87 4.98
CA ILE A 52 7.28 -4.15 6.21
C ILE A 52 6.80 -4.96 7.41
N LYS A 53 7.60 -5.03 8.47
CA LYS A 53 7.29 -5.66 9.76
C LYS A 53 7.32 -4.65 10.89
#